data_AF-A0A964VRJ4-F1
#
_entry.id   AF-A0A964VRJ4-F1
#
_cell.length_a   1.000
_cell.length_b   1.000
_cell.length_c   1.000
_cell.angle_alpha   90.00
_cell.angle_beta   90.00
_cell.angle_gamma   90.00
#
_symmetry.space_group_name_H-M   'P 1'
#
loop_
_entity.id
_entity.type
_entity.pdbx_description
1 polymer ?
#
loop_
_entity_poly.entity_id
_entity_poly.type
_entity_poly.pdbx_seq_one_letter_code
_entity_poly.pdbx_strand_id
1 'polypeptide(L)' 'MKLATLEQIRHVGLEALQRELGPTNAARFLRLFDGGKGDYTARRRTLFRRKSVATLAREIRSRRVAA' A
#
# COMPACT_ATOMS: atom_id res chain seq x y z
N MET A 1 -24.44 -1.15 -30.86
CA MET A 1 -23.24 -1.67 -30.17
C MET A 1 -23.54 -1.84 -28.69
N LYS A 2 -23.11 -2.95 -28.08
CA LYS A 2 -23.22 -3.16 -26.64
C LYS A 2 -22.00 -2.55 -25.97
N LEU A 3 -22.20 -1.63 -25.01
CA LEU A 3 -21.10 -1.04 -24.26
C LEU A 3 -20.61 -2.04 -23.19
N ALA A 4 -19.30 -2.10 -22.99
CA ALA A 4 -18.70 -2.88 -21.93
C ALA A 4 -19.05 -2.28 -20.56
N THR A 5 -19.16 -3.13 -19.54
CA THR A 5 -19.35 -2.66 -18.16
C THR A 5 -18.08 -1.98 -17.66
N LEU A 6 -18.21 -1.16 -16.61
CA LEU A 6 -17.05 -0.52 -15.98
C LEU A 6 -16.01 -1.54 -15.50
N GLU A 7 -16.46 -2.70 -14.98
CA GLU A 7 -15.55 -3.78 -14.57
C GLU A 7 -14.83 -4.41 -15.76
N GLN A 8 -15.50 -4.59 -16.90
CA GLN A 8 -14.86 -5.09 -18.13
C GLN A 8 -13.81 -4.10 -18.65
N ILE A 9 -14.12 -2.81 -18.66
CA ILE A 9 -13.17 -1.76 -19.03
C ILE A 9 -11.97 -1.75 -18.08
N ARG A 10 -12.23 -1.85 -16.76
CA ARG A 10 -11.18 -1.90 -15.73
C ARG A 10 -10.27 -3.09 -15.92
N HIS A 11 -10.83 -4.27 -16.21
CA HIS A 11 -10.06 -5.49 -16.41
C HIS A 11 -9.12 -5.37 -17.61
N VAL A 12 -9.67 -4.99 -18.77
CA VAL A 12 -8.88 -4.80 -20.01
C VAL A 12 -7.82 -3.72 -19.83
N GLY A 13 -8.14 -2.61 -19.15
CA GLY A 13 -7.18 -1.55 -18.86
C GLY A 13 -6.02 -2.03 -17.99
N LEU A 14 -6.29 -2.85 -16.96
CA LEU A 14 -5.26 -3.42 -16.11
C LEU A 14 -4.36 -4.40 -16.86
N GLU A 15 -4.92 -5.25 -17.72
CA GLU A 15 -4.13 -6.16 -18.56
C GLU A 15 -3.22 -5.40 -19.51
N ALA A 16 -3.74 -4.37 -20.18
CA ALA A 16 -2.96 -3.52 -21.07
C ALA A 16 -1.80 -2.83 -20.33
N LEU A 17 -2.07 -2.24 -19.15
CA LEU A 17 -1.03 -1.61 -18.34
C LEU A 17 0.05 -2.60 -17.90
N GLN A 18 -0.34 -3.81 -17.48
CA GLN A 18 0.62 -4.84 -17.08
C GLN A 18 1.50 -5.30 -18.24
N ARG A 19 0.92 -5.49 -19.43
CA ARG A 19 1.66 -5.91 -20.62
C ARG A 19 2.71 -4.88 -21.04
N GLU A 20 2.35 -3.60 -21.06
CA GLU A 20 3.24 -2.55 -21.57
C GLU A 20 4.27 -2.06 -20.53
N LEU A 21 3.89 -2.02 -19.25
CA LEU A 21 4.73 -1.40 -18.20
C LEU A 21 5.38 -2.43 -17.26
N GLY A 22 4.88 -3.66 -17.25
CA GLY A 22 5.15 -4.63 -16.20
C GLY A 22 4.40 -4.30 -14.89
N PRO A 23 4.27 -5.28 -13.98
CA PRO A 23 3.41 -5.17 -12.80
C PRO A 23 3.81 -4.03 -11.84
N THR A 24 5.11 -3.80 -11.66
CA THR A 24 5.62 -2.76 -10.75
C THR A 24 5.30 -1.35 -11.24
N ASN A 25 5.52 -1.07 -12.53
CA ASN A 25 5.28 0.26 -13.07
C ASN A 25 3.78 0.49 -13.33
N ALA A 26 3.01 -0.54 -13.67
CA ALA A 26 1.55 -0.45 -13.73
C ALA A 26 0.94 0.00 -12.39
N ALA A 27 1.39 -0.59 -11.27
CA ALA A 27 0.93 -0.19 -9.94
C ALA A 27 1.32 1.26 -9.58
N ARG A 28 2.51 1.72 -9.99
CA ARG A 28 2.94 3.12 -9.81
C ARG A 28 2.12 4.07 -10.67
N PHE A 29 1.83 3.70 -11.91
CA PHE A 29 0.99 4.48 -12.83
C PHE A 29 -0.40 4.71 -12.25
N LEU A 30 -1.06 3.67 -11.73
CA LEU A 30 -2.36 3.80 -11.08
C LEU A 30 -2.32 4.80 -9.91
N ARG A 31 -1.22 4.82 -9.15
CA ARG A 31 -1.03 5.75 -8.02
C ARG A 31 -0.85 7.22 -8.44
N LEU A 32 -0.52 7.49 -9.71
CA LEU A 32 -0.47 8.88 -10.20
C LEU A 32 -1.86 9.52 -10.23
N PHE A 33 -2.89 8.71 -10.45
CA PHE A 33 -4.28 9.16 -10.58
C PHE A 33 -5.11 8.86 -9.34
N ASP A 34 -4.71 7.88 -8.55
CA ASP A 34 -5.30 7.59 -7.24
C ASP A 34 -4.31 8.01 -6.16
N GLY A 35 -4.53 9.20 -5.58
CA GLY A 35 -3.65 9.82 -4.56
C GLY A 35 -3.52 9.03 -3.25
N GLY A 36 -4.10 7.83 -3.20
CA GLY A 36 -4.29 7.06 -1.99
C GLY A 36 -5.33 7.73 -1.09
N LYS A 37 -5.96 6.94 -0.23
CA LYS A 37 -6.84 7.46 0.82
C LYS A 37 -6.25 7.11 2.18
N GLY A 38 -6.39 8.04 3.11
CA GLY A 38 -6.04 7.84 4.52
C GLY A 38 -4.72 8.49 4.94
N ASP A 39 -4.62 8.78 6.23
CA ASP A 39 -3.44 9.35 6.85
C ASP A 39 -2.65 8.22 7.55
N TYR A 40 -1.67 7.66 6.85
CA TYR A 40 -0.78 6.66 7.43
C TYR A 40 0.01 7.21 8.62
N THR A 41 0.32 8.50 8.64
CA THR A 41 1.02 9.15 9.75
C THR A 41 0.16 9.14 11.01
N ALA A 42 -1.11 9.51 10.91
CA ALA A 42 -2.07 9.42 12.01
C ALA A 42 -2.26 7.96 12.47
N ARG A 43 -2.48 7.04 11.53
CA ARG A 43 -2.65 5.61 11.85
C ARG A 43 -1.42 5.03 12.54
N ARG A 44 -0.22 5.37 12.09
CA ARG A 44 1.06 4.94 12.68
C ARG A 44 1.21 5.44 14.12
N ARG A 45 0.82 6.69 14.41
CA ARG A 45 0.86 7.27 15.76
C ARG A 45 0.00 6.45 16.73
N THR A 46 -1.20 6.06 16.30
CA THR A 46 -2.11 5.21 17.09
C THR A 46 -1.53 3.80 17.27
N LEU A 47 -1.12 3.15 16.17
CA LEU A 47 -0.64 1.76 16.17
C LEU A 47 0.53 1.55 17.13
N PHE A 48 1.51 2.46 17.10
CA PHE A 48 2.70 2.37 17.96
C PHE A 48 2.57 3.15 19.26
N ARG A 49 1.38 3.66 19.60
CA ARG A 49 1.13 4.45 20.81
C ARG A 49 2.16 5.57 21.01
N ARG A 50 2.54 6.24 19.91
CA ARG A 50 3.58 7.28 19.86
C ARG A 50 4.98 6.86 20.38
N LYS A 51 5.27 5.55 20.49
CA LYS A 51 6.59 5.06 20.88
C LYS A 51 7.65 5.46 19.84
N SER A 52 8.81 5.87 20.32
CA SER A 52 9.98 6.07 19.48
C SER A 52 10.54 4.72 19.00
N VAL A 53 11.30 4.75 17.91
CA VAL A 53 12.01 3.57 17.40
C VAL A 53 12.96 2.99 18.46
N ALA A 54 13.65 3.85 19.21
CA ALA A 54 14.53 3.42 20.29
C ALA A 54 13.77 2.65 21.39
N THR A 55 12.59 3.13 21.78
CA THR A 55 11.74 2.44 22.77
C THR A 55 11.29 1.07 22.26
N LEU A 56 10.82 0.99 21.01
CA LEU A 56 10.41 -0.28 20.41
C LEU A 56 11.57 -1.28 20.30
N ALA A 57 12.76 -0.82 19.90
CA ALA A 57 13.95 -1.65 19.81
C ALA A 57 14.38 -2.21 21.17
N ARG A 58 14.30 -1.40 22.23
CA ARG A 58 14.56 -1.84 23.61
C ARG A 58 13.55 -2.91 24.05
N GLU A 59 12.26 -2.70 23.82
CA GLU A 59 11.21 -3.68 24.16
C GLU A 59 11.42 -5.04 23.45
N ILE A 60 11.80 -5.00 22.16
CA ILE A 60 12.11 -6.21 21.39
C ILE A 60 13.32 -6.94 22.00
N ARG A 61 14.39 -6.22 22.33
CA ARG A 61 15.58 -6.82 22.97
C ARG A 61 15.26 -7.42 24.33
N SER A 62 14.51 -6.71 25.18
CA SER A 62 14.12 -7.20 26.50
C SER A 62 13.31 -8.50 26.41
N ARG A 63 12.41 -8.63 25.41
CA ARG A 63 11.66 -9.88 25.20
C ARG A 63 12.52 -11.06 24.74
N ARG A 64 13.61 -10.79 24.00
CA ARG A 64 14.54 -11.82 23.52
C ARG A 64 15.50 -12.32 24.59
N VAL A 65 15.80 -11.50 25.58
CA VAL A 65 16.67 -11.87 26.72
C VAL A 65 15.89 -12.60 27.82
N ALA A 66 14.58 -12.36 27.91
CA ALA A 66 13.69 -12.99 28.89
C ALA A 66 13.09 -14.34 28.44
N ALA A 67 13.46 -14.82 27.24
CA ALA A 67 13.06 -16.11 26.67
C ALA A 67 14.29 -16.99 26.53
#